data_AF-A0AAV4WAM7-F1
#
_entry.id   AF-A0AAV4WAM7-F1
#
_cell.length_a   1.000
_cell.length_b   1.000
_cell.length_c   1.000
_cell.angle_alpha   90.00
_cell.angle_beta   90.00
_cell.angle_gamma   90.00
#
_symmetry.space_group_name_H-M   'P 1'
#
loop_
_entity.id
_entity.type
_entity.pdbx_description
1 polymer ?
#
loop_
_entity_poly.entity_id
_entity_poly.type
_entity_poly.pdbx_seq_one_letter_code
_entity_poly.pdbx_strand_id
1 'polypeptide(L)'
;MAPYNGDGKPCPCVCSPGTTGEFCETVITGEYYSPPICGGNVTEETTIQTPGYPNRDTPNDSCSWWIQAPRGKRVMVTFQDFSFYPRLASRTSKYRGRCVTERVEIRTRNMAEGNMFCGEDIKPGTNLASIGNQFIMIITTNGGLRGTRGLKAKVSFI
;
A
#
# COMPACT_ATOMS: atom_id res chain seq x y z
N MET A 1 -22.01 -35.70 9.04
CA MET A 1 -22.78 -34.61 9.70
C MET A 1 -21.91 -33.36 9.66
N ALA A 2 -22.14 -32.31 8.87
CA ALA A 2 -23.05 -32.08 7.74
C ALA A 2 -22.19 -31.55 6.57
N PRO A 3 -22.15 -32.20 5.40
CA PRO A 3 -21.24 -31.83 4.31
C PRO A 3 -21.87 -30.80 3.36
N TYR A 4 -22.88 -30.07 3.81
CA TYR A 4 -23.65 -29.14 2.99
C TYR A 4 -23.61 -27.76 3.62
N ASN A 5 -23.45 -26.71 2.80
CA ASN A 5 -23.80 -25.36 3.21
C ASN A 5 -25.29 -25.36 3.63
N GLY A 6 -25.69 -24.42 4.49
CA GLY A 6 -27.07 -24.30 5.00
C GLY A 6 -28.19 -24.21 3.94
N ASP A 7 -27.82 -24.26 2.66
CA ASP A 7 -28.62 -24.22 1.44
C ASP A 7 -28.77 -25.62 0.78
N GLY A 8 -28.26 -26.69 1.41
CA GLY A 8 -28.39 -28.07 0.93
C GLY A 8 -27.46 -28.46 -0.23
N LYS A 9 -26.44 -27.65 -0.54
CA LYS A 9 -25.40 -27.95 -1.55
C LYS A 9 -24.11 -28.45 -0.91
N PRO A 10 -23.45 -29.50 -1.46
CA PRO A 10 -22.27 -30.08 -0.84
C PRO A 10 -21.15 -29.04 -0.80
N CYS A 11 -20.42 -28.98 0.31
CA CYS A 11 -19.30 -28.06 0.46
C CYS A 11 -18.26 -28.37 -0.64
N PRO A 12 -17.83 -27.37 -1.44
CA PRO A 12 -16.72 -27.59 -2.35
C PRO A 12 -15.47 -27.92 -1.52
N CYS A 13 -14.76 -28.99 -1.89
CA CYS A 13 -13.46 -29.27 -1.31
C CYS A 13 -12.50 -28.18 -1.78
N VAL A 14 -11.91 -27.45 -0.83
CA VAL A 14 -10.90 -26.42 -1.12
C VAL A 14 -9.58 -26.90 -0.54
N CYS A 15 -8.54 -26.90 -1.36
CA CYS A 15 -7.21 -27.30 -0.92
C CYS A 15 -6.60 -26.30 0.07
N SER A 16 -5.71 -26.83 0.92
CA SER A 16 -4.94 -25.98 1.83
C SER A 16 -4.03 -25.04 1.03
N PRO A 17 -3.67 -23.85 1.57
CA PRO A 17 -2.76 -22.95 0.89
C PRO A 17 -1.46 -23.63 0.44
N GLY A 18 -1.07 -23.43 -0.81
CA GLY A 18 0.11 -24.05 -1.42
C GLY A 18 -0.12 -25.45 -1.99
N THR A 19 -1.36 -25.94 -2.03
CA THR A 19 -1.69 -27.27 -2.60
C THR A 19 -2.79 -27.19 -3.67
N THR A 20 -2.76 -28.11 -4.62
CA THR A 20 -3.73 -28.26 -5.71
C THR A 20 -3.89 -29.74 -6.09
N GLY A 21 -4.76 -30.05 -7.05
CA GLY A 21 -5.14 -31.42 -7.40
C GLY A 21 -6.52 -31.80 -6.86
N GLU A 22 -7.03 -32.96 -7.28
CA GLU A 22 -8.34 -33.48 -6.87
C GLU A 22 -8.36 -33.85 -5.37
N PHE A 23 -7.20 -34.23 -4.84
CA PHE A 23 -6.99 -34.61 -3.44
C PHE A 23 -5.96 -33.72 -2.72
N CYS A 24 -5.63 -32.57 -3.31
CA CYS A 24 -4.62 -31.63 -2.79
C CYS A 24 -3.20 -32.23 -2.68
N GLU A 25 -2.91 -33.21 -3.52
CA GLU A 25 -1.66 -33.97 -3.56
C GLU A 25 -0.51 -33.20 -4.24
N THR A 26 -0.86 -32.21 -5.06
CA THR A 26 0.14 -31.43 -5.80
C THR A 26 0.55 -30.21 -4.99
N VAL A 27 1.82 -30.12 -4.64
CA VAL A 27 2.40 -28.91 -4.02
C VAL A 27 2.63 -27.87 -5.10
N ILE A 28 2.13 -26.66 -4.88
CA ILE A 28 2.38 -25.52 -5.76
C ILE A 28 3.84 -25.11 -5.56
N THR A 29 4.68 -25.40 -6.56
CA THR A 29 6.13 -25.10 -6.54
C THR A 29 6.44 -23.63 -6.88
N GLY A 30 5.42 -22.81 -7.18
CA GLY A 30 5.52 -21.37 -7.39
C GLY A 30 4.93 -20.56 -6.22
N GLU A 31 4.84 -19.24 -6.36
CA GLU A 31 4.14 -18.41 -5.36
C GLU A 31 2.63 -18.73 -5.37
N TYR A 32 2.10 -19.17 -4.23
CA TYR A 32 0.67 -19.49 -4.06
C TYR A 32 -0.24 -18.27 -4.28
N TYR A 33 0.27 -17.07 -4.02
CA TYR A 33 -0.39 -15.81 -4.28
C TYR A 33 0.32 -15.08 -5.41
N SER A 34 -0.43 -14.32 -6.21
CA SER A 34 0.18 -13.39 -7.16
C SER A 34 1.03 -12.37 -6.39
N PRO A 35 2.22 -12.00 -6.89
CA PRO A 35 3.00 -10.92 -6.31
C PRO A 35 2.15 -9.65 -6.20
N PRO A 36 2.28 -8.89 -5.11
CA PRO A 36 1.60 -7.61 -5.00
C PRO A 36 2.11 -6.66 -6.09
N ILE A 37 1.20 -5.87 -6.67
CA ILE A 37 1.51 -4.94 -7.76
C ILE A 37 2.46 -3.82 -7.29
N CYS A 38 2.48 -3.55 -5.98
CA CYS A 38 3.35 -2.57 -5.33
C CYS A 38 3.53 -2.86 -3.84
N GLY A 39 4.46 -2.14 -3.22
CA GLY A 39 4.76 -2.24 -1.80
C GLY A 39 5.91 -3.22 -1.52
N GLY A 40 5.95 -3.73 -0.30
CA GLY A 40 6.95 -4.67 0.17
C GLY A 40 8.04 -4.02 1.02
N ASN A 41 9.06 -4.82 1.34
CA ASN A 41 10.21 -4.39 2.12
C ASN A 41 11.25 -3.73 1.21
N VAL A 42 11.72 -2.56 1.60
CA VAL A 42 12.77 -1.80 0.89
C VAL A 42 13.98 -1.70 1.81
N THR A 43 15.03 -2.43 1.49
CA THR A 43 16.28 -2.48 2.28
C THR A 43 17.45 -1.81 1.57
N GLU A 44 17.23 -1.29 0.36
CA GLU A 44 18.22 -0.62 -0.48
C GLU A 44 17.71 0.75 -0.93
N GLU A 45 18.63 1.65 -1.25
CA GLU A 45 18.29 2.94 -1.84
C GLU A 45 17.67 2.74 -3.21
N THR A 46 16.47 3.26 -3.42
CA THR A 46 15.71 3.00 -4.64
C THR A 46 14.72 4.12 -4.91
N THR A 47 14.03 4.05 -6.04
CA THR A 47 12.86 4.89 -6.32
C THR A 47 11.61 4.06 -6.16
N ILE A 48 10.68 4.52 -5.35
CA ILE A 48 9.35 3.94 -5.20
C ILE A 48 8.33 4.79 -5.95
N GLN A 49 7.36 4.10 -6.57
CA GLN A 49 6.27 4.75 -7.28
C GLN A 49 4.99 3.93 -7.12
N THR A 50 3.85 4.61 -7.15
CA THR A 50 2.55 3.93 -7.28
C THR A 50 2.47 3.17 -8.61
N PRO A 51 1.75 2.04 -8.67
CA PRO A 51 1.43 1.36 -9.92
C PRO A 51 0.88 2.32 -10.96
N GLY A 52 1.28 2.15 -12.23
CA GLY A 52 0.77 2.98 -13.33
C GLY A 52 1.25 4.43 -13.35
N TYR A 53 2.08 4.90 -12.40
CA TYR A 53 2.60 6.27 -12.42
C TYR A 53 3.22 6.64 -13.79
N PRO A 54 2.91 7.82 -14.38
CA PRO A 54 2.07 8.90 -13.83
C PRO A 54 0.58 8.78 -14.17
N ASN A 55 0.14 7.74 -14.88
CA ASN A 55 -1.24 7.55 -15.34
C ASN A 55 -1.88 6.39 -14.55
N ARG A 56 -2.38 6.67 -13.34
CA ARG A 56 -3.04 5.65 -12.51
C ARG A 56 -4.42 5.31 -13.07
N ASP A 57 -4.44 4.20 -13.82
CA ASP A 57 -5.65 3.67 -14.44
C ASP A 57 -6.27 2.50 -13.64
N THR A 58 -5.54 1.98 -12.64
CA THR A 58 -5.94 0.82 -11.84
C THR A 58 -6.68 1.19 -10.56
N PRO A 59 -7.87 0.61 -10.30
CA PRO A 59 -8.73 0.99 -9.18
C PRO A 59 -8.33 0.43 -7.80
N ASN A 60 -7.13 -0.14 -7.61
CA ASN A 60 -6.76 -0.83 -6.35
C ASN A 60 -5.25 -0.77 -6.05
N ASP A 61 -4.73 0.44 -5.84
CA ASP A 61 -3.29 0.67 -5.60
C ASP A 61 -2.99 0.84 -4.10
N SER A 62 -3.63 0.02 -3.25
CA SER A 62 -3.30 0.04 -1.83
C SER A 62 -1.93 -0.60 -1.62
N CYS A 63 -0.90 0.24 -1.62
CA CYS A 63 0.49 -0.15 -1.45
C CYS A 63 0.94 0.05 0.00
N SER A 64 1.84 -0.79 0.49
CA SER A 64 2.53 -0.56 1.77
C SER A 64 4.02 -0.81 1.60
N TRP A 65 4.84 0.21 1.82
CA TRP A 65 6.29 0.09 1.82
C TRP A 65 6.83 0.15 3.23
N TRP A 66 7.61 -0.87 3.57
CA TRP A 66 8.35 -0.99 4.82
C TRP A 66 9.82 -0.74 4.51
N ILE A 67 10.28 0.47 4.78
CA ILE A 67 11.62 0.89 4.40
C ILE A 67 12.52 0.77 5.63
N GLN A 68 13.58 -0.03 5.49
CA GLN A 68 14.49 -0.38 6.55
C GLN A 68 15.91 0.01 6.17
N ALA A 69 16.42 1.07 6.81
CA ALA A 69 17.82 1.47 6.64
C ALA A 69 18.76 0.47 7.33
N PRO A 70 20.01 0.33 6.85
CA PRO A 70 21.08 -0.37 7.55
C PRO A 70 21.30 0.16 8.96
N ARG A 71 21.93 -0.66 9.81
CA ARG A 71 22.24 -0.27 11.19
C ARG A 71 23.08 1.01 11.21
N GLY A 72 22.69 1.95 12.06
CA GLY A 72 23.38 3.23 12.23
C GLY A 72 22.95 4.32 11.24
N LYS A 73 22.07 4.02 10.28
CA LYS A 73 21.50 4.98 9.34
C LYS A 73 20.02 5.24 9.57
N ARG A 74 19.53 6.34 9.02
CA ARG A 74 18.12 6.72 8.97
C ARG A 74 17.64 6.74 7.53
N VAL A 75 16.34 6.57 7.34
CA VAL A 75 15.71 6.67 6.02
C VAL A 75 15.41 8.13 5.72
N MET A 76 15.76 8.60 4.53
CA MET A 76 15.24 9.82 3.94
C MET A 76 14.41 9.46 2.71
N VAL A 77 13.20 10.02 2.63
CA VAL A 77 12.33 9.91 1.47
C VAL A 77 12.14 11.30 0.85
N THR A 78 12.60 11.45 -0.39
CA THR A 78 12.45 12.67 -1.20
C THR A 78 11.29 12.49 -2.17
N PHE A 79 10.21 13.23 -1.98
CA PHE A 79 9.04 13.18 -2.85
C PHE A 79 9.29 13.97 -4.13
N GLN A 80 9.19 13.32 -5.28
CA GLN A 80 9.34 13.93 -6.60
C GLN A 80 7.98 14.33 -7.19
N ASP A 81 6.95 13.53 -6.94
CA ASP A 81 5.55 13.87 -7.23
C ASP A 81 4.64 13.24 -6.17
N PHE A 82 3.52 13.91 -5.90
CA PHE A 82 2.50 13.48 -4.95
C PHE A 82 1.15 14.06 -5.37
N SER A 83 0.29 13.21 -5.89
CA SER A 83 -1.03 13.55 -6.41
C SER A 83 -2.00 12.42 -6.10
N PHE A 84 -2.88 12.67 -5.14
CA PHE A 84 -3.96 11.75 -4.75
C PHE A 84 -5.29 12.50 -4.76
N TYR A 85 -6.38 11.78 -4.51
CA TYR A 85 -7.69 12.39 -4.38
C TYR A 85 -7.68 13.44 -3.24
N PRO A 86 -8.23 14.64 -3.44
CA PRO A 86 -8.13 15.72 -2.46
C PRO A 86 -8.97 15.46 -1.21
N ARG A 87 -8.73 16.26 -0.17
CA ARG A 87 -9.56 16.26 1.06
C ARG A 87 -11.02 16.47 0.71
N LEU A 88 -11.91 15.81 1.46
CA LEU A 88 -13.35 15.94 1.26
C LEU A 88 -13.80 17.40 1.47
N ALA A 89 -14.33 18.02 0.42
CA ALA A 89 -14.80 19.41 0.43
C ALA A 89 -16.27 19.56 0.87
N SER A 90 -17.02 18.47 0.99
CA SER A 90 -18.43 18.48 1.36
C SER A 90 -18.67 19.21 2.69
N ARG A 91 -19.47 20.27 2.65
CA ARG A 91 -19.77 21.12 3.82
C ARG A 91 -20.65 20.42 4.86
N THR A 92 -21.45 19.44 4.44
CA THR A 92 -22.39 18.71 5.30
C THR A 92 -21.77 17.46 5.92
N SER A 93 -20.59 17.04 5.46
CA SER A 93 -19.94 15.83 5.96
C SER A 93 -19.10 16.08 7.22
N LYS A 94 -19.25 15.21 8.23
CA LYS A 94 -18.36 15.18 9.40
C LYS A 94 -16.89 14.88 9.08
N TYR A 95 -16.62 14.38 7.87
CA TYR A 95 -15.27 14.08 7.39
C TYR A 95 -14.68 15.20 6.51
N ARG A 96 -15.31 16.38 6.50
CA ARG A 96 -14.79 17.56 5.81
C ARG A 96 -13.34 17.82 6.20
N GLY A 97 -12.50 18.10 5.20
CA GLY A 97 -11.07 18.38 5.42
C GLY A 97 -10.23 17.14 5.76
N ARG A 98 -10.76 15.92 5.61
CA ARG A 98 -10.01 14.68 5.79
C ARG A 98 -9.75 13.95 4.47
N CYS A 99 -8.74 13.10 4.49
CA CYS A 99 -8.40 12.17 3.41
C CYS A 99 -9.27 10.92 3.51
N VAL A 100 -10.45 10.96 2.88
CA VAL A 100 -11.47 9.89 2.98
C VAL A 100 -11.31 8.87 1.86
N THR A 101 -11.06 9.35 0.64
CA THR A 101 -11.09 8.56 -0.59
C THR A 101 -9.75 7.88 -0.83
N GLU A 102 -8.68 8.67 -0.88
CA GLU A 102 -7.31 8.19 -0.89
C GLU A 102 -6.58 8.82 0.29
N ARG A 103 -5.78 8.04 0.99
CA ARG A 103 -4.94 8.52 2.08
C ARG A 103 -3.58 7.85 2.01
N VAL A 104 -2.55 8.64 2.24
CA VAL A 104 -1.17 8.19 2.41
C VAL A 104 -0.81 8.44 3.86
N GLU A 105 -0.61 7.38 4.62
CA GLU A 105 -0.10 7.44 5.98
C GLU A 105 1.42 7.29 5.95
N ILE A 106 2.12 8.23 6.58
CA ILE A 106 3.58 8.23 6.70
C ILE A 106 3.96 8.14 8.16
N ARG A 107 4.68 7.07 8.52
CA ARG A 107 5.20 6.82 9.87
C ARG A 107 6.72 6.94 9.85
N THR A 108 7.24 7.91 10.59
CA THR A 108 8.69 8.21 10.66
C THR A 108 9.32 7.82 12.00
N ARG A 109 8.51 7.56 13.03
CA ARG A 109 8.98 7.31 14.41
C ARG A 109 8.92 5.84 14.79
N ASN A 110 7.74 5.26 14.65
CA ASN A 110 7.44 3.89 15.07
C ASN A 110 6.40 3.27 14.13
N MET A 111 6.01 2.02 14.40
CA MET A 111 5.09 1.29 13.55
C MET A 111 3.62 1.69 13.69
N ALA A 112 3.24 2.51 14.67
CA ALA A 112 1.84 2.80 15.00
C ALA A 112 1.42 4.23 14.67
N GLU A 113 2.32 5.20 14.82
CA GLU A 113 2.03 6.62 14.71
C GLU A 113 2.39 7.15 13.31
N GLY A 114 1.38 7.63 12.60
CA GLY A 114 1.53 8.20 11.26
C GLY A 114 0.72 9.46 11.05
N ASN A 115 1.22 10.31 10.15
CA ASN A 115 0.49 11.46 9.64
C ASN A 115 -0.20 11.10 8.32
N MET A 116 -1.40 11.64 8.11
CA MET A 116 -2.21 11.36 6.92
C MET A 116 -2.13 12.51 5.91
N PHE A 117 -1.88 12.16 4.66
CA PHE A 117 -1.74 13.08 3.53
C PHE A 117 -2.61 12.64 2.35
N CYS A 118 -3.08 13.58 1.54
CA CYS A 118 -3.79 13.34 0.30
C CYS A 118 -3.74 14.58 -0.61
N GLY A 119 -4.44 14.59 -1.75
CA GLY A 119 -4.37 15.72 -2.67
C GLY A 119 -2.93 15.99 -3.12
N GLU A 120 -2.50 17.24 -2.90
CA GLU A 120 -1.13 17.72 -3.15
C GLU A 120 -0.47 18.24 -1.85
N ASP A 121 -0.76 17.58 -0.72
CA ASP A 121 -0.26 17.98 0.59
C ASP A 121 1.27 17.98 0.70
N ILE A 122 1.93 17.11 -0.07
CA ILE A 122 3.38 17.02 -0.15
C ILE A 122 3.81 17.63 -1.48
N LYS A 123 4.66 18.66 -1.43
CA LYS A 123 5.16 19.32 -2.64
C LYS A 123 6.40 18.59 -3.19
N PRO A 124 6.60 18.59 -4.52
CA PRO A 124 7.85 18.09 -5.12
C PRO A 124 9.08 18.70 -4.46
N GLY A 125 10.07 17.87 -4.16
CA GLY A 125 11.30 18.24 -3.45
C GLY A 125 11.22 18.14 -1.92
N THR A 126 10.06 17.81 -1.34
CA THR A 126 9.93 17.62 0.11
C THR A 126 10.73 16.40 0.57
N ASN A 127 11.56 16.57 1.59
CA ASN A 127 12.33 15.50 2.22
C ASN A 127 11.73 15.17 3.60
N LEU A 128 11.37 13.91 3.82
CA LEU A 128 10.95 13.40 5.12
C LEU A 128 11.95 12.37 5.63
N ALA A 129 12.50 12.59 6.82
CA ALA A 129 13.44 11.68 7.45
C ALA A 129 12.76 10.88 8.58
N SER A 130 13.05 9.58 8.66
CA SER A 130 12.70 8.77 9.83
C SER A 130 13.50 9.21 11.05
N ILE A 131 13.01 9.02 12.27
CA ILE A 131 13.78 9.23 13.52
C ILE A 131 14.74 8.06 13.75
N GLY A 132 14.24 6.83 13.61
CA GLY A 132 15.03 5.61 13.67
C GLY A 132 15.47 5.14 12.29
N ASN A 133 15.72 3.84 12.18
CA ASN A 133 16.09 3.16 10.93
C ASN A 133 14.88 2.69 10.11
N GLN A 134 13.65 3.04 10.51
CA GLN A 134 12.41 2.60 9.86
C GLN A 134 11.59 3.77 9.36
N PHE A 135 11.04 3.63 8.14
CA PHE A 135 10.06 4.52 7.55
C PHE A 135 8.96 3.67 6.92
N ILE A 136 7.71 3.93 7.26
CA ILE A 136 6.57 3.16 6.74
C ILE A 136 5.66 4.11 5.98
N MET A 137 5.30 3.71 4.77
CA MET A 137 4.37 4.42 3.91
C MET A 137 3.23 3.49 3.53
N ILE A 138 2.00 3.89 3.86
CA ILE A 138 0.80 3.08 3.61
C ILE A 138 -0.17 3.92 2.79
N ILE A 139 -0.52 3.43 1.60
CA ILE A 139 -1.55 4.00 0.76
C ILE A 139 -2.82 3.17 0.96
N THR A 140 -3.93 3.83 1.26
CA THR A 140 -5.26 3.21 1.22
C THR A 140 -6.13 3.93 0.21
N THR A 141 -6.76 3.16 -0.68
CA THR A 141 -7.68 3.64 -1.71
C THR A 141 -9.07 3.04 -1.47
N ASN A 142 -10.09 3.88 -1.27
CA ASN A 142 -11.47 3.46 -0.98
C ASN A 142 -12.41 3.54 -2.20
N GLY A 143 -11.92 3.35 -3.42
CA GLY A 143 -12.76 3.35 -4.62
C GLY A 143 -11.98 3.36 -5.91
N GLY A 144 -12.63 2.90 -7.00
CA GLY A 144 -12.02 2.73 -8.32
C GLY A 144 -11.87 4.02 -9.13
N LEU A 145 -11.29 5.04 -8.52
CA LEU A 145 -11.16 6.37 -9.10
C LEU A 145 -9.89 6.45 -9.95
N ARG A 146 -10.03 7.09 -11.11
CA ARG A 146 -8.96 7.32 -12.10
C ARG A 146 -8.58 8.80 -12.12
N GLY A 147 -7.35 9.08 -12.57
CA GLY A 147 -6.93 10.44 -12.93
C GLY A 147 -6.06 11.18 -11.90
N THR A 148 -5.58 10.51 -10.85
CA THR A 148 -4.50 11.06 -10.01
C THR A 148 -3.16 10.52 -10.50
N ARG A 149 -2.07 11.28 -10.33
CA ARG A 149 -0.75 10.80 -10.79
C ARG A 149 -0.14 9.77 -9.85
N GLY A 150 -0.51 9.81 -8.57
CA GLY A 150 0.06 9.00 -7.50
C GLY A 150 1.31 9.61 -6.92
N LEU A 151 2.27 8.76 -6.54
CA LEU A 151 3.55 9.23 -6.00
C LEU A 151 4.72 8.67 -6.78
N LYS A 152 5.78 9.47 -6.80
CA LYS A 152 7.14 9.05 -7.10
C LYS A 152 8.05 9.63 -6.04
N ALA A 153 8.84 8.79 -5.39
CA ALA A 153 9.75 9.21 -4.33
C ALA A 153 11.07 8.44 -4.37
N LYS A 154 12.16 9.14 -4.06
CA LYS A 154 13.49 8.55 -3.91
C LYS A 154 13.75 8.23 -2.45
N VAL A 155 14.19 7.01 -2.17
CA VAL A 155 14.63 6.52 -0.87
C VAL A 155 16.15 6.58 -0.81
N SER A 156 16.70 7.16 0.25
CA SER A 156 18.12 7.16 0.56
C SER A 156 18.37 6.90 2.05
N PHE A 157 19.60 6.50 2.39
CA PHE A 157 20.00 6.21 3.76
C PHE A 157 21.10 7.17 4.23
N ILE A 158 20.75 8.02 5.19
CA ILE A 158 21.60 9.08 5.75
C ILE A 158 22.16 8.73 7.12
#